data_AF-A0A375I627-F1
#
_entry.id   AF-A0A375I627-F1
#
_cell.length_a   1.000
_cell.length_b   1.000
_cell.length_c   1.000
_cell.angle_alpha   90.00
_cell.angle_beta   90.00
_cell.angle_gamma   90.00
#
_symmetry.space_group_name_H-M   'P 1'
#
loop_
_entity.id
_entity.type
_entity.pdbx_description
1 polymer ?
#
loop_
_entity_poly.entity_id
_entity_poly.type
_entity_poly.pdbx_seq_one_letter_code
_entity_poly.pdbx_strand_id
1 'polypeptide(L)' 'MTFQRAKGFAIAGLTLGFLTWQVAFMSIGGEWLGMWMSKQWNGMPDAFRFFITILSVLIFVSQENDALENHDRPGL' A
#
# COMPACT_ATOMS: atom_id res chain seq x y z
N MET A 1 0.20 -3.56 -24.38
CA MET A 1 0.31 -2.18 -23.82
C MET A 1 -0.75 -1.86 -22.75
N THR A 2 -1.92 -2.50 -22.72
CA THR A 2 -2.99 -2.20 -21.74
C THR A 2 -2.64 -2.54 -20.28
N PHE A 3 -1.89 -3.63 -20.04
CA PHE A 3 -1.55 -4.08 -18.67
C PHE A 3 -0.59 -3.12 -17.93
N GLN A 4 0.40 -2.57 -18.63
CA GLN A 4 1.35 -1.60 -18.05
C GLN A 4 0.67 -0.30 -17.62
N ARG A 5 -0.36 0.14 -18.36
CA ARG A 5 -1.15 1.34 -18.02
C ARG A 5 -2.10 1.08 -16.84
N ALA A 6 -2.62 -0.14 -16.72
CA ALA A 6 -3.43 -0.57 -15.58
C ALA A 6 -2.61 -0.67 -14.28
N LYS A 7 -1.34 -1.13 -14.36
CA LYS A 7 -0.39 -1.07 -13.24
C LYS A 7 -0.21 0.36 -12.71
N GLY A 8 -0.12 1.36 -13.58
CA GLY A 8 -0.01 2.76 -13.19
C GLY A 8 -1.18 3.29 -12.36
N PHE A 9 -2.42 2.93 -12.74
CA PHE A 9 -3.61 3.32 -11.97
C PHE A 9 -3.69 2.62 -10.61
N ALA A 10 -3.31 1.33 -10.54
CA ALA A 10 -3.24 0.61 -9.28
C ALA A 10 -2.21 1.25 -8.33
N ILE A 11 -1.02 1.58 -8.83
CA ILE A 11 0.03 2.25 -8.05
C ILE A 11 -0.44 3.62 -7.58
N ALA A 12 -1.03 4.44 -8.45
CA ALA A 12 -1.53 5.76 -8.06
C ALA A 12 -2.63 5.69 -6.98
N GLY A 13 -3.59 4.76 -7.13
CA GLY A 13 -4.64 4.54 -6.13
C GLY A 13 -4.09 4.05 -4.79
N LEU A 14 -3.12 3.14 -4.82
CA LEU A 14 -2.47 2.61 -3.62
C LEU A 14 -1.59 3.67 -2.92
N THR A 15 -0.89 4.52 -3.68
CA THR A 15 -0.14 5.66 -3.11
C THR A 15 -1.06 6.68 -2.46
N LEU A 16 -2.21 6.98 -3.08
CA LEU A 16 -3.21 7.85 -2.47
C LEU A 16 -3.79 7.22 -1.19
N GLY A 17 -4.15 5.94 -1.23
CA GLY A 17 -4.63 5.22 -0.04
C GLY A 17 -3.59 5.20 1.09
N PHE A 18 -2.32 4.99 0.75
CA PHE A 18 -1.20 5.07 1.69
C PHE A 18 -1.09 6.46 2.32
N LEU A 19 -1.11 7.53 1.51
CA LEU A 19 -0.99 8.90 2.01
C LEU A 19 -2.20 9.30 2.85
N THR A 20 -3.41 8.92 2.44
CA THR A 20 -4.62 9.16 3.24
C THR A 20 -4.49 8.49 4.61
N TRP A 21 -4.10 7.23 4.67
CA TRP A 21 -4.03 6.53 5.96
C TRP A 21 -2.83 6.96 6.81
N GLN A 22 -1.68 7.24 6.20
CA GLN A 22 -0.49 7.69 6.92
C GLN A 22 -0.69 9.12 7.43
N VAL A 23 -1.04 10.06 6.56
CA VAL A 23 -1.14 11.48 6.92
C VAL A 23 -2.45 11.80 7.65
N ALA A 24 -3.60 11.31 7.18
CA ALA A 24 -4.88 11.67 7.79
C ALA A 24 -5.15 10.92 9.09
N PHE A 25 -4.68 9.67 9.26
CA PHE A 25 -4.91 8.94 10.51
C PHE A 25 -3.73 9.01 11.47
N MET A 26 -2.47 8.87 11.01
CA MET A 26 -1.35 8.91 11.96
C MET A 26 -0.96 10.34 12.37
N SER A 27 -0.82 11.29 11.43
CA SER A 27 -0.52 12.68 11.81
C SER A 27 -1.73 13.40 12.40
N ILE A 28 -2.89 13.42 11.71
CA ILE A 28 -4.06 14.14 12.23
C ILE A 28 -4.68 13.39 13.43
N GLY A 29 -4.83 12.07 13.37
CA GLY A 29 -5.40 11.30 14.48
C GLY A 29 -4.49 11.25 15.72
N GLY A 30 -3.18 11.14 15.51
CA GLY A 30 -2.20 11.16 16.59
C GLY A 30 -2.07 12.53 17.26
N GLU A 31 -1.80 13.57 16.48
CA GLU A 31 -1.47 14.90 17.02
C GLU A 31 -2.72 15.74 17.35
N TRP A 32 -3.73 15.74 16.49
CA TRP A 32 -4.88 16.65 16.62
C TRP A 32 -6.05 16.05 17.39
N LEU A 33 -6.28 14.74 17.27
CA LEU A 33 -7.32 14.05 18.02
C LEU A 33 -6.82 13.45 19.34
N GLY A 34 -5.50 13.50 19.61
CA GLY A 34 -4.94 12.99 20.86
C GLY A 34 -5.21 11.50 21.08
N MET A 35 -5.36 10.71 20.01
CA MET A 35 -5.70 9.28 20.09
C MET A 35 -4.69 8.47 20.92
N TRP A 36 -3.44 8.94 20.99
CA TRP A 36 -2.38 8.37 21.81
C TRP A 36 -2.66 8.45 23.33
N MET A 37 -3.54 9.37 23.78
CA MET A 37 -3.83 9.57 25.20
C MET A 37 -4.91 8.65 25.76
N SER A 38 -5.81 8.14 24.90
CA SER A 38 -6.85 7.19 25.30
C SER A 38 -6.53 5.78 24.82
N LYS A 39 -6.13 4.88 25.73
CA LYS A 39 -5.91 3.45 25.44
C LYS A 39 -7.12 2.75 24.80
N GLN A 40 -8.33 3.23 25.06
CA GLN A 40 -9.58 2.66 24.54
C GLN A 40 -9.99 3.21 23.17
N TRP A 41 -9.53 4.42 22.82
CA TRP A 41 -9.82 5.11 21.55
C TRP A 41 -8.56 5.29 20.70
N ASN A 42 -7.56 4.44 20.92
CA ASN A 42 -6.31 4.48 20.18
C ASN A 42 -6.48 3.73 18.85
N GLY A 43 -6.91 4.45 17.81
CA GLY A 43 -7.05 3.92 16.44
C GLY A 43 -5.73 3.73 15.70
N MET A 44 -4.59 4.06 16.32
CA MET A 44 -3.25 3.91 15.76
C MET A 44 -2.93 2.47 15.30
N PRO A 45 -3.12 1.41 16.13
CA PRO A 45 -2.90 0.03 15.70
C PRO A 45 -3.80 -0.40 14.54
N ASP A 46 -5.05 0.06 14.48
CA ASP A 46 -5.94 -0.24 13.34
C ASP A 46 -5.51 0.50 12.08
N ALA A 47 -5.10 1.78 12.19
CA ALA A 47 -4.53 2.52 11.07
C ALA A 47 -3.25 1.85 10.51
N PHE A 48 -2.39 1.33 11.39
CA PHE A 48 -1.20 0.59 10.99
C PHE A 48 -1.52 -0.70 10.21
N ARG A 49 -2.60 -1.40 10.59
CA ARG A 49 -3.06 -2.61 9.86
C ARG A 49 -3.50 -2.28 8.44
N PHE A 50 -4.30 -1.22 8.26
CA PHE A 50 -4.69 -0.79 6.92
C PHE A 50 -3.50 -0.33 6.08
N PHE A 51 -2.57 0.41 6.71
CA PHE A 51 -1.32 0.83 6.10
C PHE A 51 -0.50 -0.36 5.58
N ILE A 52 -0.27 -1.39 6.42
CA ILE A 52 0.54 -2.53 6.01
C ILE A 52 -0.15 -3.36 4.92
N THR A 53 -1.48 -3.50 4.95
CA THR A 53 -2.23 -4.18 3.89
C THR A 53 -2.10 -3.46 2.54
N ILE A 54 -2.27 -2.13 2.51
CA ILE A 54 -2.10 -1.32 1.30
C ILE A 54 -0.67 -1.45 0.77
N LEU A 55 0.32 -1.41 1.66
CA LEU A 55 1.73 -1.58 1.31
C LEU A 55 2.01 -2.98 0.73
N SER A 56 1.50 -4.04 1.34
CA SER A 56 1.66 -5.41 0.84
C SER A 56 1.05 -5.59 -0.54
N VAL A 57 -0.16 -5.06 -0.78
CA VAL A 57 -0.81 -5.10 -2.10
C VAL A 57 0.00 -4.29 -3.12
N LEU A 58 0.53 -3.13 -2.72
CA LEU A 58 1.40 -2.31 -3.56
C LEU A 58 2.67 -3.04 -3.96
N ILE A 59 3.35 -3.70 -3.01
CA ILE A 59 4.54 -4.49 -3.30
C ILE A 59 4.17 -5.63 -4.26
N PHE A 60 3.10 -6.37 -3.99
CA PHE A 60 2.66 -7.47 -4.84
C PHE A 60 2.33 -7.03 -6.27
N VAL A 61 1.58 -5.94 -6.45
CA VAL A 61 1.26 -5.42 -7.80
C VAL A 61 2.46 -4.78 -8.50
N SER A 62 3.42 -4.25 -7.72
CA SER A 62 4.64 -3.66 -8.25
C SER A 62 5.66 -4.70 -8.67
N GLN A 63 5.57 -5.94 -8.19
CA GLN A 63 6.43 -7.02 -8.68
C GLN A 63 6.16 -7.30 -10.16
N GLU A 64 7.24 -7.47 -10.91
CA GLU A 64 7.22 -7.81 -12.32
C GLU A 64 7.34 -9.35 -12.42
N ASN A 65 6.27 -10.02 -12.87
CA ASN A 65 6.23 -11.48 -12.98
C ASN A 65 6.90 -12.00 -14.27
N ASP A 66 7.45 -11.11 -15.10
CA ASP A 66 7.99 -11.41 -16.43
C ASP A 66 9.28 -12.27 -16.41
N ALA A 67 9.87 -12.51 -15.23
CA ALA A 67 11.09 -13.32 -15.11
C ALA A 67 10.86 -14.84 -15.34
N LEU A 68 9.62 -15.34 -15.24
CA LEU A 68 9.33 -16.77 -15.35
C LEU A 68 9.14 -17.24 -16.80
N GLU A 69 8.82 -16.33 -17.74
CA GLU A 69 8.62 -16.70 -19.16
C GLU A 69 9.96 -16.91 -19.91
N ASN A 70 11.05 -16.29 -19.46
CA ASN A 70 12.35 -16.38 -20.14
C ASN A 70 13.12 -17.68 -19.85
N HIS A 71 12.77 -18.43 -18.80
CA HIS A 71 13.47 -19.68 -18.44
C HIS A 71 12.82 -20.94 -19.06
N ASP A 72 11.60 -20.84 -19.62
CA ASP A 72 10.89 -21.96 -20.28
C ASP A 72 11.18 -22.05 -21.78
N ARG A 73 12.06 -21.21 -22.34
CA ARG A 73 12.54 -21.36 -23.74
C ARG A 73 13.84 -22.16 -23.78
N PRO A 74 13.82 -23.50 -23.95
CA PRO A 74 15.01 -24.21 -24.39
C PRO A 74 15.25 -23.87 -25.87
N GLY A 75 16.30 -23.10 -26.15
CA GLY A 75 16.92 -23.00 -27.48
C GLY A 75 16.78 -21.66 -28.20
N LEU A 76 17.69 -20.73 -27.87
CA LEU A 76 18.59 -20.11 -28.86
C LEU A 76 20.02 -20.31 -28.37
#